data_AF-A0A5C3MCS6-F1
#
_entry.id   AF-A0A5C3MCS6-F1
#
_cell.length_a   1.000
_cell.length_b   1.000
_cell.length_c   1.000
_cell.angle_alpha   90.00
_cell.angle_beta   90.00
_cell.angle_gamma   90.00
#
_symmetry.space_group_name_H-M   'P 1'
#
loop_
_entity.id
_entity.type
_entity.pdbx_description
1 polymer ?
#
loop_
_entity_poly.entity_id
_entity_poly.type
_entity_poly.pdbx_seq_one_letter_code
_entity_poly.pdbx_strand_id
1 'polypeptide(L)'
;MKLSFSLNKPKTTTPAAPVKAPSLFSSADDDDDAVSLPGTSKPPVAPKVETSKAIRKRMEAEKQVDETVFEYDEVWDKMQEAKQKLKEVKEQDSKERKPKYIHNLLTSAATRKLDHLRAEEKMMQREREAEGDEFKDKEQFVTQAYKDQMEEVRRAEEEEKKMEELKKKQGGQSTGMAHFYRKLLEESEQKHEATVAATQKRVLGPQAPSPNLTITKPADFTPVSDLELARIAREQGKDVELNDDNQIVDKRELLAAGLNLSLPNTRRLGVRTPGSTSVVTSDQAAQGHRAVGTAASRREINERRAREIQQQMEVEELRLAAEKKEREDEALRRIITKRNNEDDVLSARERYLQRKRQKLEESASVTQGEQQGAT
;
A
#
# COMPACT_ATOMS: atom_id res chain seq x y z
N MET A 1 -79.15 -3.47 37.57
CA MET A 1 -79.48 -2.74 36.33
C MET A 1 -78.29 -2.88 35.39
N LYS A 2 -78.50 -3.49 34.23
CA LYS A 2 -77.45 -3.77 33.24
C LYS A 2 -77.39 -2.57 32.29
N LEU A 3 -76.33 -1.76 32.37
CA LEU A 3 -76.12 -0.60 31.50
C LEU A 3 -75.17 -1.02 30.37
N SER A 4 -75.72 -1.08 29.16
CA SER A 4 -75.04 -1.36 27.90
C SER A 4 -74.38 -0.10 27.34
N PHE A 5 -73.07 -0.15 27.09
CA PHE A 5 -72.38 0.85 26.26
C PHE A 5 -72.06 0.22 24.91
N SER A 6 -72.74 0.69 23.87
CA SER A 6 -72.48 0.38 22.47
C SER A 6 -71.34 1.26 21.95
N LEU A 7 -70.20 0.67 21.63
CA LEU A 7 -69.09 1.38 20.97
C LEU A 7 -69.26 1.26 19.45
N ASN A 8 -69.59 2.37 18.79
CA ASN A 8 -69.65 2.48 17.34
C ASN A 8 -68.25 2.25 16.75
N LYS A 9 -68.08 1.20 15.94
CA LYS A 9 -66.86 0.98 15.15
C LYS A 9 -66.76 2.00 14.01
N PRO A 10 -65.60 2.65 13.79
CA PRO A 10 -65.40 3.47 12.60
C PRO A 10 -65.33 2.60 11.34
N LYS A 11 -65.84 3.16 10.23
CA LYS A 11 -65.97 2.53 8.92
C LYS A 11 -64.62 2.03 8.41
N THR A 12 -64.58 0.77 7.99
CA THR A 12 -63.44 0.15 7.29
C THR A 12 -63.28 0.79 5.92
N THR A 13 -62.22 1.57 5.73
CA THR A 13 -61.74 1.95 4.40
C THR A 13 -61.11 0.72 3.75
N THR A 14 -61.63 0.32 2.59
CA THR A 14 -61.04 -0.67 1.71
C THR A 14 -59.58 -0.32 1.39
N PRO A 15 -58.61 -1.25 1.49
CA PRO A 15 -57.25 -0.98 1.07
C PRO A 15 -57.21 -0.88 -0.47
N ALA A 16 -56.75 0.28 -0.96
CA ALA A 16 -56.44 0.47 -2.37
C ALA A 16 -55.35 -0.52 -2.81
N ALA A 17 -55.52 -1.11 -3.99
CA ALA A 17 -54.55 -2.04 -4.57
C ALA A 17 -53.17 -1.38 -4.72
N PRO A 18 -52.06 -2.09 -4.44
CA PRO A 18 -50.73 -1.51 -4.56
C PRO A 18 -50.40 -1.27 -6.04
N VAL A 19 -50.14 -0.01 -6.38
CA VAL A 19 -49.60 0.39 -7.68
C VAL A 19 -48.20 -0.21 -7.79
N LYS A 20 -48.02 -1.19 -8.68
CA LYS A 20 -46.70 -1.75 -8.99
C LYS A 20 -45.87 -0.66 -9.69
N ALA A 21 -44.81 -0.19 -9.06
CA ALA A 21 -43.78 0.58 -9.76
C ALA A 21 -43.10 -0.32 -10.80
N PRO A 22 -42.80 0.15 -12.02
CA PRO A 22 -42.05 -0.65 -12.98
C PRO A 22 -40.61 -0.83 -12.46
N SER A 23 -40.21 -2.08 -12.24
CA SER A 23 -38.84 -2.43 -11.87
C SER A 23 -37.91 -2.25 -13.06
N LEU A 24 -36.91 -1.37 -12.90
CA LEU A 24 -35.87 -1.07 -13.90
C LEU A 24 -34.65 -2.01 -13.83
N PHE A 25 -34.67 -3.04 -12.98
CA PHE A 25 -33.46 -3.84 -12.67
C PHE A 25 -33.66 -5.36 -12.63
N SER A 26 -34.79 -5.89 -13.11
CA SER A 26 -35.15 -7.31 -12.98
C SER A 26 -35.11 -8.09 -14.30
N SER A 27 -34.10 -7.85 -15.16
CA SER A 27 -33.96 -8.59 -16.43
C SER A 27 -32.50 -8.94 -16.75
N ALA A 28 -31.71 -9.28 -15.74
CA ALA A 28 -30.36 -9.79 -15.94
C ALA A 28 -29.99 -10.74 -14.79
N ASP A 29 -30.78 -11.80 -14.63
CA ASP A 29 -30.38 -13.10 -14.05
C ASP A 29 -31.63 -13.99 -14.02
N ASP A 30 -31.71 -15.00 -14.89
CA ASP A 30 -32.10 -16.40 -14.60
C ASP A 30 -32.29 -17.20 -15.92
N ASP A 31 -31.93 -18.48 -15.84
CA ASP A 31 -31.61 -19.46 -16.89
C ASP A 31 -32.68 -19.81 -17.98
N ASP A 32 -32.17 -20.48 -19.01
CA ASP A 32 -32.78 -21.15 -20.18
C ASP A 32 -34.25 -21.60 -20.09
N ASP A 33 -35.07 -21.16 -21.06
CA ASP A 33 -35.96 -22.08 -21.79
C ASP A 33 -36.46 -21.46 -23.11
N ALA A 34 -36.21 -22.17 -24.21
CA ALA A 34 -36.53 -21.76 -25.56
C ALA A 34 -38.03 -21.94 -25.86
N VAL A 35 -38.75 -20.83 -26.09
CA VAL A 35 -40.00 -20.86 -26.85
C VAL A 35 -40.10 -19.67 -27.79
N SER A 36 -39.97 -19.97 -29.08
CA SER A 36 -40.12 -19.04 -30.21
C SER A 36 -41.58 -18.58 -30.34
N LEU A 37 -41.80 -17.26 -30.29
CA LEU A 37 -43.02 -16.59 -30.75
C LEU A 37 -42.61 -15.45 -31.71
N PRO A 38 -43.16 -15.39 -32.93
CA PRO A 38 -42.69 -14.47 -33.96
C PRO A 38 -43.41 -13.12 -33.90
N GLY A 39 -42.65 -12.03 -34.02
CA GLY A 39 -43.19 -10.75 -34.52
C GLY A 39 -43.01 -9.53 -33.62
N THR A 40 -41.84 -8.89 -33.70
CA THR A 40 -41.62 -7.42 -33.77
C THR A 40 -40.20 -7.12 -33.31
N SER A 41 -39.31 -6.98 -34.28
CA SER A 41 -37.98 -6.40 -34.10
C SER A 41 -38.12 -4.88 -33.97
N LYS A 42 -38.24 -4.38 -32.74
CA LYS A 42 -37.81 -3.01 -32.41
C LYS A 42 -36.94 -3.10 -31.16
N PRO A 43 -35.66 -2.71 -31.21
CA PRO A 43 -34.88 -2.56 -29.99
C PRO A 43 -35.60 -1.53 -29.09
N PRO A 44 -35.66 -1.72 -27.77
CA PRO A 44 -36.27 -0.74 -26.88
C PRO A 44 -35.50 0.58 -27.03
N VAL A 45 -36.09 1.54 -27.74
CA VAL A 45 -35.56 2.90 -27.83
C VAL A 45 -35.72 3.49 -26.44
N ALA A 46 -34.58 3.71 -25.76
CA ALA A 46 -34.56 4.40 -24.48
C ALA A 46 -35.37 5.70 -24.58
N PRO A 47 -36.25 6.02 -23.61
CA PRO A 47 -37.00 7.26 -23.65
C PRO A 47 -36.00 8.42 -23.67
N LYS A 48 -35.99 9.19 -24.76
CA LYS A 48 -35.25 10.45 -24.83
C LYS A 48 -35.87 11.39 -23.79
N VAL A 49 -35.27 11.42 -22.61
CA VAL A 49 -35.59 12.41 -21.57
C VAL A 49 -35.06 13.74 -22.08
N GLU A 50 -35.87 14.42 -22.90
CA GLU A 50 -35.53 15.77 -23.32
C GLU A 50 -35.64 16.70 -22.12
N THR A 51 -34.50 17.30 -21.75
CA THR A 51 -34.47 18.33 -20.72
C THR A 51 -35.40 19.48 -21.09
N SER A 52 -36.21 19.93 -20.12
CA SER A 52 -37.18 21.00 -20.36
C SER A 52 -36.47 22.32 -20.74
N LYS A 53 -37.15 23.18 -21.50
CA LYS A 53 -36.58 24.48 -21.94
C LYS A 53 -36.09 25.35 -20.77
N ALA A 54 -36.74 25.25 -19.61
CA ALA A 54 -36.33 25.95 -18.40
C ALA A 54 -35.00 25.42 -17.83
N ILE A 55 -34.77 24.11 -17.89
CA ILE A 55 -33.52 23.48 -17.48
C ILE A 55 -32.39 23.90 -18.43
N ARG A 56 -32.61 23.87 -19.74
CA ARG A 56 -31.59 24.29 -20.73
C ARG A 56 -31.11 25.72 -20.51
N LYS A 57 -32.03 26.67 -20.26
CA LYS A 57 -31.67 28.06 -19.93
C LYS A 57 -30.85 28.19 -18.64
N ARG A 58 -31.13 27.37 -17.63
CA ARG A 58 -30.34 27.35 -16.38
C ARG A 58 -28.94 26.81 -16.63
N MET A 59 -28.82 25.70 -17.36
CA MET A 59 -27.54 25.11 -17.76
C MET A 59 -26.70 26.09 -18.59
N GLU A 60 -27.32 26.82 -19.52
CA GLU A 60 -26.66 27.85 -20.34
C GLU A 60 -26.17 29.03 -19.47
N ALA A 61 -26.99 29.50 -18.53
CA ALA A 61 -26.59 30.56 -17.59
C ALA A 61 -25.46 30.10 -16.66
N GLU A 62 -25.50 28.87 -16.17
CA GLU A 62 -24.44 28.27 -15.34
C GLU A 62 -23.14 28.11 -16.14
N LYS A 63 -23.23 27.65 -17.40
CA LYS A 63 -22.07 27.54 -18.30
C LYS A 63 -21.45 28.88 -18.67
N GLN A 64 -22.24 29.96 -18.73
CA GLN A 64 -21.72 31.31 -18.96
C GLN A 64 -20.95 31.86 -17.76
N VAL A 65 -21.31 31.43 -16.55
CA VAL A 65 -20.57 31.79 -15.33
C VAL A 65 -19.27 31.00 -15.23
N ASP A 66 -19.32 29.70 -15.53
CA ASP A 66 -18.14 28.83 -15.56
C ASP A 66 -18.34 27.68 -16.56
N GLU A 67 -17.47 27.60 -17.56
CA GLU A 67 -17.53 26.59 -18.62
C GLU A 67 -17.23 25.18 -18.09
N THR A 68 -16.55 25.07 -16.94
CA THR A 68 -16.10 23.79 -16.35
C THR A 68 -17.17 23.10 -15.48
N VAL A 69 -18.32 23.76 -15.23
CA VAL A 69 -19.38 23.28 -14.32
C VAL A 69 -19.90 21.88 -14.65
N PHE A 70 -19.88 21.49 -15.93
CA PHE A 70 -20.38 20.19 -16.38
C PHE A 70 -19.28 19.22 -16.85
N GLU A 71 -18.01 19.53 -16.63
CA GLU A 71 -16.88 18.71 -17.08
C GLU A 71 -16.51 17.56 -16.13
N TYR A 72 -17.46 17.09 -15.32
CA TYR A 72 -17.21 16.04 -14.31
C TYR A 72 -16.67 14.75 -14.94
N ASP A 73 -17.26 14.32 -16.07
CA ASP A 73 -16.86 13.10 -16.78
C ASP A 73 -15.44 13.23 -17.35
N GLU A 74 -15.11 14.37 -17.96
CA GLU A 74 -13.78 14.62 -18.52
C GLU A 74 -12.68 14.65 -17.44
N VAL A 75 -12.96 15.22 -16.27
CA VAL A 75 -12.03 15.22 -15.13
C VAL A 75 -11.85 13.81 -14.57
N TRP A 76 -12.95 13.06 -14.46
CA TRP A 76 -12.91 11.68 -14.00
C TRP A 76 -12.11 10.78 -14.96
N ASP A 77 -12.38 10.87 -16.26
CA ASP A 77 -11.68 10.12 -17.30
C ASP A 77 -10.18 10.41 -17.29
N LYS A 78 -9.78 11.69 -17.21
CA LYS A 78 -8.36 12.07 -17.08
C LYS A 78 -7.70 11.52 -15.82
N MET A 79 -8.42 11.50 -14.69
CA MET A 79 -7.91 10.89 -13.47
C MET A 79 -7.73 9.37 -13.64
N GLN A 80 -8.66 8.69 -14.32
CA GLN A 80 -8.53 7.26 -14.60
C GLN A 80 -7.39 6.95 -15.57
N GLU A 81 -7.23 7.74 -16.63
CA GLU A 81 -6.10 7.64 -17.55
C GLU A 81 -4.76 7.84 -16.83
N ALA A 82 -4.65 8.84 -15.95
CA ALA A 82 -3.45 9.07 -15.16
C ALA A 82 -3.13 7.88 -14.25
N LYS A 83 -4.15 7.29 -13.61
CA LYS A 83 -4.00 6.07 -12.81
C LYS A 83 -3.56 4.86 -13.66
N GLN A 84 -4.08 4.72 -14.87
CA GLN A 84 -3.68 3.65 -15.79
C GLN A 84 -2.22 3.81 -16.22
N LYS A 85 -1.79 5.01 -16.62
CA LYS A 85 -0.38 5.31 -16.96
C LYS A 85 0.57 4.98 -15.81
N LEU A 86 0.21 5.33 -14.56
CA LEU A 86 1.01 5.00 -13.39
C LEU A 86 1.11 3.48 -13.15
N LYS A 87 0.04 2.72 -13.44
CA LYS A 87 0.07 1.25 -13.37
C LYS A 87 0.98 0.68 -14.45
N GLU A 88 0.87 1.16 -15.69
CA GLU A 88 1.73 0.73 -16.80
C GLU A 88 3.21 0.96 -16.51
N VAL A 89 3.57 2.14 -15.98
CA VAL A 89 4.94 2.44 -15.55
C VAL A 89 5.40 1.48 -14.45
N LYS A 90 4.54 1.17 -13.48
CA LYS A 90 4.87 0.20 -12.41
C LYS A 90 5.02 -1.23 -12.95
N GLU A 91 4.24 -1.61 -13.95
CA GLU A 91 4.37 -2.90 -14.61
C GLU A 91 5.66 -2.99 -15.44
N GLN A 92 6.03 -1.92 -16.14
CA GLN A 92 7.31 -1.82 -16.84
C GLN A 92 8.48 -1.94 -15.86
N ASP A 93 8.46 -1.18 -14.76
CA ASP A 93 9.47 -1.30 -13.69
C ASP A 93 9.52 -2.73 -13.13
N SER A 94 8.36 -3.39 -12.95
CA SER A 94 8.33 -4.77 -12.47
C SER A 94 8.94 -5.79 -13.45
N LYS A 95 8.84 -5.54 -14.76
CA LYS A 95 9.44 -6.38 -15.81
C LYS A 95 10.94 -6.17 -15.91
N GLU A 96 11.42 -4.94 -15.73
CA GLU A 96 12.84 -4.58 -15.75
C GLU A 96 13.56 -4.96 -14.44
N ARG A 97 12.82 -5.12 -13.35
CA ARG A 97 13.37 -5.37 -12.03
C ARG A 97 14.10 -6.71 -11.98
N LYS A 98 15.42 -6.62 -11.79
CA LYS A 98 16.29 -7.77 -11.54
C LYS A 98 15.87 -8.52 -10.26
N PRO A 99 16.13 -9.85 -10.19
CA PRO A 99 15.82 -10.65 -9.02
C PRO A 99 16.48 -10.10 -7.74
N LYS A 100 15.68 -10.01 -6.67
CA LYS A 100 16.02 -9.31 -5.41
C LYS A 100 17.33 -9.77 -4.75
N TYR A 101 17.67 -11.05 -4.89
CA TYR A 101 18.79 -11.66 -4.14
C TYR A 101 20.00 -12.03 -5.00
N ILE A 102 19.81 -12.30 -6.30
CA ILE A 102 20.90 -12.81 -7.15
C ILE A 102 21.99 -11.75 -7.32
N HIS A 103 21.62 -10.49 -7.50
CA HIS A 103 22.60 -9.42 -7.62
C HIS A 103 23.47 -9.28 -6.37
N ASN A 104 22.87 -9.34 -5.18
CA ASN A 104 23.60 -9.27 -3.91
C ASN A 104 24.50 -10.49 -3.70
N LEU A 105 24.06 -11.68 -4.15
CA LEU A 105 24.88 -12.88 -4.09
C LEU A 105 26.09 -12.78 -5.03
N LEU A 106 25.90 -12.31 -6.26
CA LEU A 106 26.97 -12.13 -7.24
C LEU A 106 27.98 -11.06 -6.80
N THR A 107 27.51 -9.93 -6.28
CA THR A 107 28.39 -8.88 -5.74
C THR A 107 29.14 -9.36 -4.49
N SER A 108 28.48 -10.13 -3.61
CA SER A 108 29.14 -10.76 -2.46
C SER A 108 30.18 -11.82 -2.88
N ALA A 109 29.92 -12.58 -3.95
CA ALA A 109 30.90 -13.51 -4.49
C ALA A 109 32.09 -12.78 -5.14
N ALA A 110 31.85 -11.68 -5.85
CA ALA A 110 32.90 -10.86 -6.46
C ALA A 110 33.80 -10.20 -5.40
N THR A 111 33.21 -9.61 -4.36
CA THR A 111 33.96 -9.03 -3.22
C THR A 111 34.82 -10.07 -2.51
N ARG A 112 34.29 -11.27 -2.23
CA ARG A 112 35.10 -12.37 -1.66
C ARG A 112 36.28 -12.78 -2.55
N LYS A 113 36.11 -12.77 -3.88
CA LYS A 113 37.20 -13.08 -4.82
C LYS A 113 38.29 -12.00 -4.77
N LEU A 114 37.90 -10.72 -4.75
CA LEU A 114 38.84 -9.61 -4.60
C LEU A 114 39.56 -9.66 -3.24
N ASP A 115 38.84 -9.95 -2.16
CA ASP A 115 39.42 -10.11 -0.82
C ASP A 115 40.41 -11.29 -0.75
N HIS A 116 40.12 -12.40 -1.46
CA HIS A 116 41.04 -13.53 -1.56
C HIS A 116 42.34 -13.11 -2.25
N LEU A 117 42.25 -12.44 -3.41
CA LEU A 117 43.42 -11.95 -4.14
C LEU A 117 44.26 -10.97 -3.30
N ARG A 118 43.59 -10.05 -2.58
CA ARG A 118 44.22 -9.11 -1.64
C ARG A 118 44.92 -9.83 -0.49
N ALA A 119 44.32 -10.91 0.02
CA ALA A 119 44.92 -11.70 1.10
C ALA A 119 46.16 -12.47 0.62
N GLU A 120 46.09 -13.09 -0.56
CA GLU A 120 47.23 -13.76 -1.19
C GLU A 120 48.39 -12.79 -1.45
N GLU A 121 48.11 -11.60 -1.99
CA GLU A 121 49.13 -10.58 -2.23
C GLU A 121 49.82 -10.13 -0.93
N LYS A 122 49.04 -9.84 0.11
CA LYS A 122 49.58 -9.47 1.43
C LYS A 122 50.36 -10.61 2.08
N MET A 123 49.96 -11.86 1.85
CA MET A 123 50.69 -13.03 2.31
C MET A 123 52.04 -13.12 1.60
N MET A 124 52.07 -13.04 0.27
CA MET A 124 53.30 -13.06 -0.53
C MET A 124 54.24 -11.90 -0.16
N GLN A 125 53.69 -10.70 0.09
CA GLN A 125 54.49 -9.57 0.52
C GLN A 125 55.11 -9.80 1.92
N ARG A 126 54.32 -10.32 2.86
CA ARG A 126 54.81 -10.68 4.19
C ARG A 126 55.89 -11.77 4.14
N GLU A 127 55.75 -12.76 3.25
CA GLU A 127 56.76 -13.80 3.04
C GLU A 127 58.07 -13.19 2.51
N ARG A 128 58.01 -12.29 1.52
CA ARG A 128 59.20 -11.57 1.02
C ARG A 128 59.86 -10.68 2.08
N GLU A 129 59.06 -9.99 2.88
CA GLU A 129 59.58 -9.17 3.98
C GLU A 129 60.24 -10.04 5.07
N ALA A 130 59.72 -11.26 5.30
CA ALA A 130 60.30 -12.23 6.23
C ALA A 130 61.60 -12.87 5.69
N GLU A 131 61.68 -13.15 4.39
CA GLU A 131 62.92 -13.56 3.70
C GLU A 131 63.98 -12.45 3.69
N GLY A 132 63.53 -11.18 3.81
CA GLY A 132 64.35 -10.04 4.17
C GLY A 132 65.56 -9.84 3.25
N ASP A 133 66.76 -10.06 3.79
CA ASP A 133 68.04 -9.77 3.12
C ASP A 133 68.59 -10.97 2.35
N GLU A 134 68.02 -12.17 2.54
CA GLU A 134 68.55 -13.44 1.99
C GLU A 134 68.53 -13.49 0.45
N PHE A 135 67.71 -12.65 -0.18
CA PHE A 135 67.52 -12.60 -1.63
C PHE A 135 67.74 -11.20 -2.24
N LYS A 136 68.32 -10.24 -1.48
CA LYS A 136 68.61 -8.89 -1.99
C LYS A 136 69.61 -8.87 -3.15
N ASP A 137 70.58 -9.77 -3.12
CA ASP A 137 71.64 -9.86 -4.14
C ASP A 137 71.20 -10.64 -5.39
N LYS A 138 69.98 -11.21 -5.40
CA LYS A 138 69.44 -11.99 -6.52
C LYS A 138 68.45 -11.16 -7.33
N GLU A 139 68.44 -11.39 -8.64
CA GLU A 139 67.56 -10.67 -9.56
C GLU A 139 66.08 -11.01 -9.31
N GLN A 140 65.22 -9.98 -9.24
CA GLN A 140 63.78 -10.14 -9.05
C GLN A 140 63.06 -10.15 -10.39
N PHE A 141 62.47 -11.30 -10.74
CA PHE A 141 61.70 -11.44 -11.98
C PHE A 141 60.20 -11.38 -11.69
N VAL A 142 59.55 -10.35 -12.21
CA VAL A 142 58.09 -10.19 -12.12
C VAL A 142 57.46 -10.49 -13.47
N THR A 143 56.58 -11.49 -13.53
CA THR A 143 55.82 -11.83 -14.74
C THR A 143 54.81 -10.72 -15.07
N GLN A 144 54.51 -10.53 -16.36
CA GLN A 144 53.51 -9.53 -16.80
C GLN A 144 52.15 -9.76 -16.12
N ALA A 145 51.71 -11.02 -16.03
CA ALA A 145 50.47 -11.38 -15.36
C ALA A 145 50.40 -10.95 -13.88
N TYR A 146 51.52 -10.98 -13.15
CA TYR A 146 51.55 -10.52 -11.76
C TYR A 146 51.45 -8.99 -11.67
N LYS A 147 52.07 -8.27 -12.61
CA LYS A 147 51.92 -6.80 -12.68
C LYS A 147 50.47 -6.42 -12.97
N ASP A 148 49.84 -7.10 -13.92
CA ASP A 148 48.44 -6.87 -14.27
C ASP A 148 47.51 -7.17 -13.08
N GLN A 149 47.75 -8.25 -12.33
CA GLN A 149 47.01 -8.58 -11.10
C GLN A 149 47.18 -7.52 -10.00
N MET A 150 48.41 -7.04 -9.77
CA MET A 150 48.65 -5.96 -8.80
C MET A 150 47.94 -4.66 -9.19
N GLU A 151 47.95 -4.32 -10.48
CA GLU A 151 47.24 -3.15 -11.00
C GLU A 151 45.72 -3.28 -10.87
N GLU A 152 45.17 -4.48 -11.11
CA GLU A 152 43.74 -4.77 -10.97
C GLU A 152 43.29 -4.64 -9.51
N VAL A 153 44.04 -5.22 -8.55
CA VAL A 153 43.74 -5.11 -7.11
C VAL A 153 43.83 -3.66 -6.65
N ARG A 154 44.87 -2.92 -7.05
CA ARG A 154 45.04 -1.51 -6.70
C ARG A 154 43.91 -0.64 -7.25
N ARG A 155 43.50 -0.89 -8.51
CA ARG A 155 42.38 -0.17 -9.13
C ARG A 155 41.07 -0.44 -8.40
N ALA A 156 40.81 -1.70 -8.06
CA ALA A 156 39.63 -2.10 -7.31
C ALA A 156 39.59 -1.44 -5.92
N GLU A 157 40.73 -1.35 -5.22
CA GLU A 157 40.84 -0.66 -3.92
C GLU A 157 40.55 0.84 -4.01
N GLU A 158 41.07 1.53 -5.04
CA GLU A 158 40.80 2.94 -5.24
C GLU A 158 39.33 3.21 -5.57
N GLU A 159 38.70 2.33 -6.35
CA GLU A 159 37.28 2.40 -6.67
C GLU A 159 36.39 2.12 -5.44
N GLU A 160 36.69 1.07 -4.66
CA GLU A 160 35.99 0.78 -3.40
C GLU A 160 36.11 1.96 -2.41
N LYS A 161 37.30 2.53 -2.27
CA LYS A 161 37.54 3.67 -1.38
C LYS A 161 36.77 4.92 -1.83
N LYS A 162 36.75 5.23 -3.12
CA LYS A 162 35.94 6.33 -3.67
C LYS A 162 34.45 6.11 -3.42
N MET A 163 33.97 4.88 -3.60
CA MET A 163 32.56 4.53 -3.36
C MET A 163 32.20 4.63 -1.87
N GLU A 164 33.07 4.19 -0.97
CA GLU A 164 32.89 4.32 0.47
C GLU A 164 32.87 5.78 0.91
N GLU A 165 33.77 6.62 0.38
CA GLU A 165 33.79 8.06 0.66
C GLU A 165 32.51 8.75 0.19
N LEU A 166 32.02 8.43 -1.01
CA LEU A 166 30.74 8.94 -1.51
C LEU A 166 29.56 8.50 -0.63
N LYS A 167 29.54 7.22 -0.22
CA LYS A 167 28.50 6.69 0.67
C LYS A 167 28.54 7.35 2.05
N LYS A 168 29.73 7.62 2.58
CA LYS A 168 29.92 8.35 3.84
C LYS A 168 29.45 9.80 3.73
N LYS A 169 29.72 10.46 2.60
CA LYS A 169 29.27 11.83 2.30
C LYS A 169 27.75 11.94 2.12
N GLN A 170 27.11 10.95 1.50
CA GLN A 170 25.66 10.95 1.29
C GLN A 170 24.85 10.73 2.58
N GLY A 171 25.50 10.33 3.67
CA GLY A 171 24.82 9.96 4.90
C GLY A 171 24.07 8.64 4.74
N GLY A 172 24.12 7.78 5.75
CA GLY A 172 23.34 6.54 5.72
C GLY A 172 21.85 6.86 5.60
N GLN A 173 21.21 6.38 4.53
CA GLN A 173 19.75 6.41 4.39
C GLN A 173 19.14 5.84 5.68
N SER A 174 18.33 6.65 6.37
CA SER A 174 17.75 6.29 7.67
C SER A 174 17.02 4.96 7.55
N THR A 175 17.54 3.92 8.19
CA THR A 175 17.05 2.55 8.03
C THR A 175 16.09 2.25 9.19
N GLY A 176 14.79 2.17 8.91
CA GLY A 176 13.78 1.91 9.95
C GLY A 176 12.33 2.07 9.48
N MET A 177 11.38 1.76 10.36
CA MET A 177 9.94 1.83 10.06
C MET A 177 9.48 3.25 9.69
N ALA A 178 10.03 4.27 10.34
CA ALA A 178 9.74 5.67 10.02
C ALA A 178 10.08 6.02 8.56
N HIS A 179 11.20 5.50 8.04
CA HIS A 179 11.58 5.68 6.64
C HIS A 179 10.62 4.98 5.68
N PHE A 180 10.16 3.77 6.04
CA PHE A 180 9.16 3.05 5.25
C PHE A 180 7.85 3.84 5.17
N TYR A 181 7.34 4.33 6.31
CA TYR A 181 6.13 5.14 6.33
C TYR A 181 6.31 6.45 5.56
N ARG A 182 7.45 7.14 5.72
CA ARG A 182 7.76 8.34 4.92
C ARG A 182 7.70 8.05 3.43
N LYS A 183 8.36 6.97 2.98
CA LYS A 183 8.36 6.57 1.56
C LYS A 183 6.96 6.21 1.05
N LEU A 184 6.16 5.52 1.85
CA LEU A 184 4.79 5.18 1.50
C LEU A 184 3.93 6.44 1.32
N LEU A 185 4.06 7.39 2.25
CA LEU A 185 3.36 8.68 2.18
C LEU A 185 3.81 9.47 0.96
N GLU A 186 5.11 9.58 0.73
CA GLU A 186 5.68 10.28 -0.44
C GLU A 186 5.23 9.64 -1.76
N GLU A 187 5.20 8.30 -1.87
CA GLU A 187 4.65 7.60 -3.04
C GLU A 187 3.14 7.87 -3.21
N SER A 188 2.39 7.99 -2.11
CA SER A 188 0.97 8.31 -2.15
C SER A 188 0.70 9.76 -2.58
N GLU A 189 1.53 10.70 -2.10
CA GLU A 189 1.49 12.11 -2.48
C GLU A 189 1.84 12.28 -3.95
N GLN A 190 2.91 11.63 -4.44
CA GLN A 190 3.29 11.67 -5.85
C GLN A 190 2.18 11.14 -6.77
N LYS A 191 1.51 10.05 -6.39
CA LYS A 191 0.36 9.53 -7.15
C LYS A 191 -0.79 10.54 -7.17
N HIS A 192 -1.09 11.14 -6.02
CA HIS A 192 -2.15 12.12 -5.90
C HIS A 192 -1.83 13.38 -6.70
N GLU A 193 -0.62 13.92 -6.57
CA GLU A 193 -0.14 15.08 -7.33
C GLU A 193 -0.19 14.82 -8.83
N ALA A 194 0.26 13.65 -9.30
CA ALA A 194 0.14 13.28 -10.71
C ALA A 194 -1.32 13.23 -11.18
N THR A 195 -2.23 12.72 -10.36
CA THR A 195 -3.66 12.72 -10.71
C THR A 195 -4.27 14.13 -10.73
N VAL A 196 -3.89 15.00 -9.79
CA VAL A 196 -4.36 16.39 -9.74
C VAL A 196 -3.77 17.22 -10.88
N ALA A 197 -2.49 17.03 -11.20
CA ALA A 197 -1.85 17.69 -12.33
C ALA A 197 -2.47 17.29 -13.67
N ALA A 198 -2.94 16.04 -13.80
CA ALA A 198 -3.64 15.57 -15.00
C ALA A 198 -5.05 16.16 -15.15
N THR A 199 -5.72 16.47 -14.03
CA THR A 199 -7.08 17.04 -14.05
C THR A 199 -7.07 18.56 -14.16
N GLN A 200 -6.01 19.23 -13.71
CA GLN A 200 -5.83 20.68 -13.88
C GLN A 200 -5.66 21.03 -15.37
N LYS A 201 -6.76 21.41 -16.03
CA LYS A 201 -6.70 22.14 -17.30
C LYS A 201 -6.04 23.50 -17.00
N ARG A 202 -4.93 23.83 -17.68
CA ARG A 202 -4.36 25.19 -17.65
C ARG A 202 -5.41 26.15 -18.20
N VAL A 203 -5.96 27.00 -17.34
CA VAL A 203 -6.84 28.09 -17.77
C VAL A 203 -5.99 29.09 -18.57
N LEU A 204 -6.09 29.04 -19.90
CA LEU A 204 -5.55 30.10 -20.77
C LEU A 204 -6.56 31.26 -20.79
N GLY A 205 -6.46 32.14 -19.79
CA GLY A 205 -7.25 33.37 -19.70
C GLY A 205 -6.60 34.35 -18.73
N PRO A 206 -6.91 35.67 -18.81
CA PRO A 206 -6.34 36.66 -17.90
C PRO A 206 -6.79 36.32 -16.47
N GLN A 207 -5.83 35.88 -15.67
CA GLN A 207 -6.06 35.42 -14.32
C GLN A 207 -6.55 36.59 -13.46
N ALA A 208 -7.85 36.61 -13.16
CA ALA A 208 -8.31 37.30 -11.98
C ALA A 208 -7.54 36.68 -10.80
N PRO A 209 -6.88 37.48 -9.95
CA PRO A 209 -6.13 36.94 -8.83
C PRO A 209 -7.08 36.08 -8.00
N SER A 210 -6.65 34.86 -7.68
CA SER A 210 -7.36 33.98 -6.74
C SER A 210 -7.77 34.83 -5.54
N PRO A 211 -9.02 34.75 -5.05
CA PRO A 211 -9.41 35.52 -3.88
C PRO A 211 -8.49 35.07 -2.74
N ASN A 212 -7.51 35.91 -2.42
CA ASN A 212 -6.68 35.75 -1.25
C ASN A 212 -7.67 35.75 -0.09
N LEU A 213 -7.94 34.58 0.48
CA LEU A 213 -8.70 34.41 1.73
C LEU A 213 -7.98 35.03 2.93
N THR A 214 -6.88 35.75 2.69
CA THR A 214 -6.22 36.62 3.64
C THR A 214 -7.06 37.89 3.78
N ILE A 215 -7.76 38.00 4.91
CA ILE A 215 -8.47 39.21 5.32
C ILE A 215 -7.42 40.32 5.46
N THR A 216 -7.20 41.08 4.39
CA THR A 216 -6.39 42.29 4.43
C THR A 216 -7.32 43.43 4.85
N LYS A 217 -6.92 44.15 5.90
CA LYS A 217 -7.68 45.30 6.39
C LYS A 217 -7.71 46.35 5.25
N PRO A 218 -8.90 46.82 4.81
CA PRO A 218 -8.99 47.81 3.74
C PRO A 218 -8.24 49.09 4.14
N ALA A 219 -7.59 49.72 3.18
CA ALA A 219 -6.73 50.89 3.40
C ALA A 219 -7.48 52.10 4.01
N ASP A 220 -8.80 52.16 3.78
CA ASP A 220 -9.66 53.27 4.21
C ASP A 220 -10.50 52.95 5.46
N PHE A 221 -9.92 52.24 6.44
CA PHE A 221 -10.62 51.98 7.70
C PHE A 221 -10.46 53.14 8.68
N THR A 222 -11.36 54.11 8.62
CA THR A 222 -11.57 55.06 9.72
C THR A 222 -12.45 54.39 10.79
N PRO A 223 -11.97 54.21 12.03
CA PRO A 223 -12.81 53.64 13.08
C PRO A 223 -13.97 54.61 13.36
N VAL A 224 -15.20 54.14 13.13
CA VAL A 224 -16.43 54.85 13.48
C VAL A 224 -16.47 55.04 14.98
N SER A 225 -16.93 56.20 15.46
CA SER A 225 -17.03 56.46 16.89
C SER A 225 -18.04 55.52 17.56
N ASP A 226 -17.80 55.14 18.82
CA ASP A 226 -18.69 54.25 19.58
C ASP A 226 -20.13 54.81 19.68
N LEU A 227 -20.30 56.14 19.65
CA LEU A 227 -21.60 56.81 19.58
C LEU A 227 -22.36 56.53 18.27
N GLU A 228 -21.68 56.69 17.14
CA GLU A 228 -22.27 56.42 15.82
C GLU A 228 -22.54 54.92 15.65
N LEU A 229 -21.65 54.08 16.17
CA LEU A 229 -21.80 52.64 16.14
C LEU A 229 -23.02 52.18 16.96
N ALA A 230 -23.25 52.76 18.13
CA ALA A 230 -24.44 52.50 18.94
C ALA A 230 -25.72 53.00 18.25
N ARG A 231 -25.68 54.15 17.56
CA ARG A 231 -26.82 54.66 16.78
C ARG A 231 -27.21 53.70 15.66
N ILE A 232 -26.23 53.27 14.86
CA ILE A 232 -26.42 52.31 13.77
C ILE A 232 -26.95 50.97 14.32
N ALA A 233 -26.42 50.50 15.46
CA ALA A 233 -26.87 49.26 16.07
C ALA A 233 -28.33 49.34 16.57
N ARG A 234 -28.73 50.47 17.18
CA ARG A 234 -30.13 50.71 17.59
C ARG A 234 -31.07 50.82 16.39
N GLU A 235 -30.63 51.45 15.30
CA GLU A 235 -31.38 51.46 14.02
C GLU A 235 -31.54 50.05 13.43
N GLN A 236 -30.56 49.17 13.65
CA GLN A 236 -30.64 47.73 13.33
C GLN A 236 -31.49 46.91 14.32
N GLY A 237 -32.07 47.54 15.35
CA GLY A 237 -32.88 46.87 16.37
C GLY A 237 -32.08 46.10 17.43
N LYS A 238 -30.77 46.34 17.53
CA LYS A 238 -29.93 45.81 18.61
C LYS A 238 -30.05 46.73 19.83
N ASP A 239 -30.23 46.13 20.99
CA ASP A 239 -30.11 46.86 22.26
C ASP A 239 -28.61 47.11 22.49
N VAL A 240 -28.23 48.35 22.82
CA VAL A 240 -26.83 48.73 23.08
C VAL A 240 -26.82 49.84 24.12
N GLU A 241 -26.24 49.54 25.27
CA GLU A 241 -26.07 50.47 26.38
C GLU A 241 -24.77 51.27 26.24
N LEU A 242 -24.82 52.56 26.56
CA LEU A 242 -23.69 53.49 26.58
C LEU A 242 -23.47 53.96 28.02
N ASN A 243 -22.21 54.04 28.45
CA ASN A 243 -21.80 54.68 29.71
C ASN A 243 -21.83 56.22 29.59
N ASP A 244 -21.70 56.91 30.73
CA ASP A 244 -21.62 58.37 30.82
C ASP A 244 -20.48 58.99 29.97
N ASP A 245 -19.42 58.22 29.73
CA ASP A 245 -18.30 58.59 28.85
C ASP A 245 -18.56 58.27 27.35
N ASN A 246 -19.81 57.99 26.97
CA ASN A 246 -20.23 57.66 25.60
C ASN A 246 -19.57 56.40 25.00
N GLN A 247 -19.11 55.48 25.86
CA GLN A 247 -18.51 54.21 25.46
C GLN A 247 -19.53 53.08 25.56
N ILE A 248 -19.48 52.13 24.62
CA ILE A 248 -20.38 50.98 24.60
C ILE A 248 -20.01 49.99 25.71
N VAL A 249 -20.96 49.70 26.59
CA VAL A 249 -20.78 48.80 27.75
C VAL A 249 -20.54 47.36 27.28
N ASP A 250 -21.36 46.88 26.34
CA ASP A 250 -21.32 45.51 25.83
C ASP A 250 -21.18 45.46 24.30
N LYS A 251 -19.95 45.24 23.81
CA LYS A 251 -19.66 45.13 22.36
C LYS A 251 -20.21 43.86 21.70
N ARG A 252 -20.75 42.92 22.48
CA ARG A 252 -21.31 41.65 21.99
C ARG A 252 -22.58 41.85 21.19
N GLU A 253 -23.39 42.84 21.56
CA GLU A 253 -24.67 43.13 20.90
C GLU A 253 -24.46 43.74 19.51
N LEU A 254 -23.29 44.32 19.26
CA LEU A 254 -22.87 44.83 17.95
C LEU A 254 -22.57 43.72 16.96
N LEU A 255 -22.15 42.53 17.44
CA LEU A 255 -21.80 41.41 16.60
C LEU A 255 -23.02 40.88 15.85
N ALA A 256 -22.83 40.54 14.57
CA ALA A 256 -23.87 39.86 13.81
C ALA A 256 -24.17 38.52 14.47
N ALA A 257 -25.46 38.18 14.58
CA ALA A 257 -25.92 36.88 15.08
C ALA A 257 -25.51 35.75 14.11
N GLY A 258 -24.25 35.33 14.14
CA GLY A 258 -23.74 34.19 13.39
C GLY A 258 -23.87 32.89 14.18
N LEU A 259 -24.15 31.77 13.48
CA LEU A 259 -24.02 30.31 13.78
C LEU A 259 -24.01 29.78 15.25
N ASN A 260 -24.43 30.55 16.25
CA ASN A 260 -24.38 30.20 17.68
C ASN A 260 -25.68 30.61 18.39
N LEU A 261 -26.82 30.49 17.71
CA LEU A 261 -28.15 30.81 18.24
C LEU A 261 -28.72 29.70 19.15
N SER A 262 -28.03 28.57 19.29
CA SER A 262 -28.51 27.41 20.06
C SER A 262 -28.14 27.44 21.55
N LEU A 263 -27.27 28.35 21.97
CA LEU A 263 -26.86 28.48 23.37
C LEU A 263 -27.65 29.61 24.05
N PRO A 264 -28.21 29.40 25.25
CA PRO A 264 -28.98 30.43 25.95
C PRO A 264 -28.10 31.64 26.29
N ASN A 265 -28.66 32.83 26.07
CA ASN A 265 -28.03 34.13 26.32
C ASN A 265 -27.53 34.23 27.79
N THR A 266 -26.22 34.39 27.98
CA THR A 266 -25.57 34.37 29.30
C THR A 266 -25.70 35.68 30.09
N ARG A 267 -26.48 36.67 29.61
CA ARG A 267 -26.72 37.96 30.28
C ARG A 267 -27.26 37.85 31.72
N ARG A 268 -27.83 36.71 32.11
CA ARG A 268 -28.39 36.47 33.46
C ARG A 268 -27.71 35.34 34.24
N LEU A 269 -26.43 35.09 34.01
CA LEU A 269 -25.63 34.32 34.96
C LEU A 269 -25.09 35.28 36.02
N GLY A 270 -25.85 35.45 37.09
CA GLY A 270 -25.42 36.19 38.28
C GLY A 270 -24.09 35.67 38.81
N VAL A 271 -23.33 36.57 39.44
CA VAL A 271 -22.03 36.33 40.09
C VAL A 271 -22.07 35.03 40.91
N ARG A 272 -21.40 33.98 40.43
CA ARG A 272 -21.21 32.73 41.16
C ARG A 272 -19.95 32.85 42.01
N THR A 273 -20.10 32.75 43.33
CA THR A 273 -19.01 32.64 44.30
C THR A 273 -18.19 31.35 44.08
N PRO A 274 -16.86 31.35 44.25
CA PRO A 274 -16.03 30.20 43.96
C PRO A 274 -16.09 29.22 45.14
N GLY A 275 -16.91 28.19 45.02
CA GLY A 275 -17.00 27.16 46.05
C GLY A 275 -18.03 26.11 45.71
N SER A 276 -17.68 25.20 44.79
CA SER A 276 -18.19 23.82 44.69
C SER A 276 -18.03 23.32 43.25
N THR A 277 -16.95 22.60 43.00
CA THR A 277 -16.85 21.72 41.82
C THR A 277 -16.60 20.30 42.32
N SER A 278 -17.67 19.57 42.59
CA SER A 278 -17.65 18.12 42.71
C SER A 278 -17.55 17.55 41.29
N VAL A 279 -16.38 17.00 40.95
CA VAL A 279 -16.13 16.25 39.73
C VAL A 279 -16.85 14.90 39.84
N VAL A 280 -17.87 14.70 39.01
CA VAL A 280 -18.49 13.39 38.79
C VAL A 280 -17.81 12.78 37.57
N THR A 281 -16.80 11.95 37.80
CA THR A 281 -16.27 11.03 36.79
C THR A 281 -17.05 9.73 36.85
N SER A 282 -17.63 9.38 35.72
CA SER A 282 -18.31 8.11 35.45
C SER A 282 -17.37 6.92 35.62
N ASP A 283 -17.74 5.99 36.50
CA ASP A 283 -17.15 4.66 36.62
C ASP A 283 -17.45 3.82 35.37
N GLN A 284 -16.45 3.67 34.49
CA GLN A 284 -16.30 2.46 33.70
C GLN A 284 -15.00 1.78 34.11
N ALA A 285 -15.16 0.65 34.80
CA ALA A 285 -14.08 -0.18 35.30
C ALA A 285 -13.28 -0.80 34.14
N ALA A 286 -12.10 -0.24 33.86
CA ALA A 286 -11.05 -0.98 33.17
C ALA A 286 -10.45 -2.00 34.15
N GLN A 287 -10.67 -3.28 33.89
CA GLN A 287 -10.04 -4.39 34.62
C GLN A 287 -8.52 -4.36 34.39
N GLY A 288 -7.79 -3.66 35.27
CA GLY A 288 -6.37 -3.87 35.44
C GLY A 288 -6.14 -5.16 36.22
N HIS A 289 -5.67 -6.22 35.55
CA HIS A 289 -5.17 -7.41 36.24
C HIS A 289 -4.04 -7.01 37.18
N ARG A 290 -4.32 -7.08 38.48
CA ARG A 290 -3.38 -6.82 39.57
C ARG A 290 -2.40 -8.00 39.66
N ALA A 291 -1.25 -7.86 39.01
CA ALA A 291 -0.17 -8.84 39.13
C ALA A 291 0.42 -8.81 40.55
N VAL A 292 0.41 -9.97 41.17
CA VAL A 292 1.05 -10.30 42.44
C VAL A 292 2.57 -10.26 42.25
N GLY A 293 3.30 -9.58 43.14
CA GLY A 293 4.77 -9.68 43.23
C GLY A 293 5.55 -8.45 42.78
N THR A 294 5.50 -7.38 43.56
CA THR A 294 6.42 -6.23 43.44
C THR A 294 7.81 -6.61 43.98
N ALA A 295 8.77 -6.90 43.09
CA ALA A 295 10.21 -6.59 43.25
C ALA A 295 11.12 -7.09 42.11
N ALA A 296 10.61 -7.62 40.99
CA ALA A 296 11.48 -7.89 39.84
C ALA A 296 11.79 -6.57 39.11
N SER A 297 13.08 -6.19 39.04
CA SER A 297 13.53 -4.99 38.31
C SER A 297 13.04 -5.07 36.86
N ARG A 298 12.74 -3.92 36.23
CA ARG A 298 12.35 -3.85 34.80
C ARG A 298 13.33 -4.58 33.87
N ARG A 299 14.60 -4.71 34.27
CA ARG A 299 15.62 -5.52 33.59
C ARG A 299 15.30 -7.02 33.62
N GLU A 300 14.88 -7.54 34.75
CA GLU A 300 14.53 -8.96 34.94
C GLU A 300 13.26 -9.35 34.16
N ILE A 301 12.27 -8.46 34.11
CA ILE A 301 11.07 -8.66 33.28
C ILE A 301 11.43 -8.72 31.80
N ASN A 302 12.32 -7.84 31.36
CA ASN A 302 12.81 -7.83 29.97
C ASN A 302 13.64 -9.09 29.66
N GLU A 303 14.49 -9.54 30.58
CA GLU A 303 15.28 -10.77 30.42
C GLU A 303 14.41 -12.02 30.37
N ARG A 304 13.39 -12.13 31.24
CA ARG A 304 12.43 -13.24 31.20
C ARG A 304 11.67 -13.25 29.87
N ARG A 305 11.20 -12.10 29.40
CA ARG A 305 10.52 -11.98 28.11
C ARG A 305 11.47 -12.30 26.94
N ALA A 306 12.74 -11.89 27.01
CA ALA A 306 13.73 -12.21 26.00
C ALA A 306 14.03 -13.72 25.93
N ARG A 307 14.11 -14.40 27.09
CA ARG A 307 14.27 -15.86 27.15
C ARG A 307 13.06 -16.61 26.58
N GLU A 308 11.85 -16.12 26.85
CA GLU A 308 10.63 -16.72 26.30
C GLU A 308 10.56 -16.56 24.77
N ILE A 309 10.92 -15.38 24.25
CA ILE A 309 11.04 -15.16 22.81
C ILE A 309 12.12 -16.06 22.21
N GLN A 310 13.27 -16.20 22.88
CA GLN A 310 14.35 -17.06 22.43
C GLN A 310 13.92 -18.53 22.38
N GLN A 311 13.21 -19.02 23.38
CA GLN A 311 12.66 -20.37 23.38
C GLN A 311 11.64 -20.57 22.26
N GLN A 312 10.78 -19.59 21.98
CA GLN A 312 9.84 -19.65 20.85
C GLN A 312 10.57 -19.71 19.50
N MET A 313 11.65 -18.92 19.35
CA MET A 313 12.50 -18.95 18.16
C MET A 313 13.23 -20.29 18.00
N GLU A 314 13.80 -20.84 19.09
CA GLU A 314 14.48 -22.13 19.07
C GLU A 314 13.51 -23.27 18.72
N VAL A 315 12.26 -23.23 19.21
CA VAL A 315 11.23 -24.20 18.86
C VAL A 315 10.82 -24.09 17.38
N GLU A 316 10.65 -22.87 16.85
CA GLU A 316 10.39 -22.67 15.42
C GLU A 316 11.58 -23.09 14.55
N GLU A 317 12.81 -22.80 14.96
CA GLU A 317 14.02 -23.26 14.26
C GLU A 317 14.13 -24.78 14.25
N LEU A 318 13.85 -25.45 15.37
CA LEU A 318 13.81 -26.91 15.44
C LEU A 318 12.70 -27.49 14.55
N ARG A 319 11.53 -26.85 14.51
CA ARG A 319 10.42 -27.24 13.63
C ARG A 319 10.80 -27.12 12.16
N LEU A 320 11.39 -25.99 11.76
CA LEU A 320 11.86 -25.75 10.40
C LEU A 320 13.02 -26.68 10.03
N ALA A 321 13.92 -26.99 10.97
CA ALA A 321 15.00 -27.95 10.75
C ALA A 321 14.47 -29.37 10.57
N ALA A 322 13.47 -29.78 11.35
CA ALA A 322 12.80 -31.06 11.18
C ALA A 322 12.09 -31.16 9.82
N GLU A 323 11.32 -30.13 9.42
CA GLU A 323 10.65 -30.09 8.12
C GLU A 323 11.66 -30.13 6.95
N LYS A 324 12.80 -29.45 7.08
CA LYS A 324 13.88 -29.52 6.09
C LYS A 324 14.47 -30.93 6.00
N LYS A 325 14.75 -31.57 7.14
CA LYS A 325 15.25 -32.96 7.15
C LYS A 325 14.27 -33.92 6.52
N GLU A 326 12.98 -33.80 6.82
CA GLU A 326 11.95 -34.63 6.18
C GLU A 326 11.92 -34.43 4.66
N ARG A 327 12.00 -33.19 4.17
CA ARG A 327 12.07 -32.91 2.73
C ARG A 327 13.35 -33.45 2.09
N GLU A 328 14.48 -33.36 2.77
CA GLU A 328 15.75 -33.93 2.32
C GLU A 328 15.67 -35.45 2.25
N ASP A 329 15.11 -36.11 3.26
CA ASP A 329 14.89 -37.55 3.30
C ASP A 329 13.91 -38.01 2.21
N GLU A 330 12.82 -37.26 1.96
CA GLU A 330 11.90 -37.51 0.85
C GLU A 330 12.59 -37.37 -0.51
N ALA A 331 13.43 -36.36 -0.68
CA ALA A 331 14.21 -36.16 -1.91
C ALA A 331 15.20 -37.30 -2.12
N LEU A 332 15.92 -37.71 -1.06
CA LEU A 332 16.83 -38.85 -1.10
C LEU A 332 16.09 -40.14 -1.41
N ARG A 333 14.92 -40.39 -0.79
CA ARG A 333 14.06 -41.53 -1.11
C ARG A 333 13.63 -41.53 -2.57
N ARG A 334 13.20 -40.38 -3.11
CA ARG A 334 12.87 -40.25 -4.54
C ARG A 334 14.06 -40.56 -5.44
N ILE A 335 15.26 -40.13 -5.07
CA ILE A 335 16.49 -40.43 -5.82
C ILE A 335 16.81 -41.92 -5.75
N ILE A 336 16.70 -42.54 -4.58
CA ILE A 336 16.94 -43.98 -4.39
C ILE A 336 15.92 -44.80 -5.17
N THR A 337 14.63 -44.45 -5.13
CA THR A 337 13.58 -45.13 -5.93
C THR A 337 13.76 -44.98 -7.43
N LYS A 338 14.47 -43.94 -7.88
CA LYS A 338 14.78 -43.71 -9.31
C LYS A 338 16.07 -44.40 -9.75
N ARG A 339 16.92 -44.82 -8.82
CA ARG A 339 18.11 -45.62 -9.12
C ARG A 339 17.67 -47.07 -9.25
N ASN A 340 18.12 -47.73 -10.31
CA ASN A 340 17.88 -49.17 -10.49
C ASN A 340 18.71 -49.93 -9.45
N ASN A 341 18.09 -50.86 -8.74
CA ASN A 341 18.79 -51.69 -7.77
C ASN A 341 19.68 -52.72 -8.50
N GLU A 342 20.69 -53.26 -7.81
CA GLU A 342 21.58 -54.28 -8.40
C GLU A 342 20.80 -55.49 -8.91
N ASP A 343 19.72 -55.87 -8.22
CA ASP A 343 18.80 -56.93 -8.62
C ASP A 343 18.05 -56.62 -9.94
N ASP A 344 17.68 -55.35 -10.17
CA ASP A 344 17.05 -54.93 -11.42
C ASP A 344 18.03 -55.03 -12.59
N VAL A 345 19.30 -54.71 -12.34
CA VAL A 345 20.39 -54.84 -13.33
C VAL A 345 20.66 -56.33 -13.64
N LEU A 346 20.67 -57.19 -12.62
CA LEU A 346 20.82 -58.64 -12.79
C LEU A 346 19.63 -59.24 -13.55
N SER A 347 18.40 -58.89 -13.20
CA SER A 347 17.18 -59.29 -13.91
C SER A 347 17.17 -58.83 -15.37
N ALA A 348 17.64 -57.61 -15.65
CA ALA A 348 17.77 -57.10 -17.01
C ALA A 348 18.83 -57.86 -17.81
N ARG A 349 19.96 -58.21 -17.17
CA ARG A 349 21.03 -59.01 -17.77
C ARG A 349 20.58 -60.44 -18.06
N GLU A 350 19.84 -61.08 -17.17
CA GLU A 350 19.26 -62.41 -17.40
C GLU A 350 18.25 -62.41 -18.54
N ARG A 351 17.33 -61.43 -18.57
CA ARG A 351 16.38 -61.27 -19.69
C ARG A 351 17.07 -61.02 -21.02
N TYR A 352 18.19 -60.30 -21.01
CA TYR A 352 19.01 -60.11 -22.21
C TYR A 352 19.69 -61.41 -22.67
N LEU A 353 20.26 -62.18 -21.75
CA LEU A 353 20.88 -63.47 -22.06
C LEU A 353 19.86 -64.49 -22.56
N GLN A 354 18.65 -64.52 -21.99
CA GLN A 354 17.56 -65.38 -22.46
C GLN A 354 17.11 -65.00 -23.87
N ARG A 355 16.88 -63.71 -24.16
CA ARG A 355 16.57 -63.26 -25.52
C ARG A 355 17.68 -63.60 -26.51
N LYS A 356 18.94 -63.49 -26.08
CA LYS A 356 20.10 -63.87 -26.92
C LYS A 356 20.13 -65.37 -27.19
N ARG A 357 19.84 -66.21 -26.18
CA ARG A 357 19.74 -67.67 -26.35
C ARG A 357 18.60 -68.05 -27.28
N GLN A 358 17.41 -67.50 -27.07
CA GLN A 358 16.24 -67.73 -27.94
C GLN A 358 16.53 -67.31 -29.37
N LYS A 359 17.15 -66.16 -29.60
CA LYS A 359 17.52 -65.72 -30.96
C LYS A 359 18.53 -66.65 -31.63
N LEU A 360 19.47 -67.22 -30.87
CA LEU A 360 20.41 -68.21 -31.38
C LEU A 360 19.71 -69.54 -31.71
N GLU A 361 18.81 -70.02 -30.85
CA GLU A 361 17.99 -71.22 -31.10
C GLU A 361 17.05 -71.04 -32.29
N GLU A 362 16.40 -69.89 -32.41
CA GLU A 362 15.59 -69.52 -33.58
C GLU A 362 16.45 -69.49 -34.84
N SER A 363 17.62 -68.84 -34.82
CA SER A 363 18.53 -68.84 -35.97
C SER A 363 19.01 -70.24 -36.34
N ALA A 364 19.27 -71.11 -35.35
CA ALA A 364 19.65 -72.50 -35.58
C ALA A 364 18.48 -73.30 -36.18
N SER A 365 17.26 -73.11 -35.69
CA SER A 365 16.05 -73.75 -36.23
C SER A 365 15.75 -73.33 -37.67
N VAL A 366 15.93 -72.04 -38.01
CA VAL A 366 15.78 -71.53 -39.38
C VAL A 366 16.82 -72.16 -40.32
N THR A 367 18.08 -72.27 -39.90
CA THR A 367 19.13 -72.92 -40.72
C THR A 367 18.89 -74.43 -40.91
N GLN A 368 18.25 -75.10 -39.95
CA GLN A 368 17.88 -76.52 -40.09
C GLN A 368 16.66 -76.73 -41.00
N GLY A 369 15.72 -75.78 -41.02
CA GLY A 369 14.58 -75.79 -41.94
C GLY A 369 14.99 -75.58 -43.41
N GLU A 370 15.97 -74.71 -43.69
CA GLU A 370 16.51 -74.52 -45.04
C GLU A 370 17.26 -75.76 -45.57
N GLN A 371 17.88 -76.56 -44.71
CA GLN A 371 18.58 -77.79 -45.12
C GLN A 371 17.62 -78.96 -45.42
N GLN A 372 16.40 -78.96 -44.87
CA GLN A 372 15.39 -79.99 -45.13
C GLN A 372 14.46 -79.66 -46.33
N GLY A 373 14.44 -78.41 -46.80
CA GLY A 373 13.69 -77.99 -47.99
C GLY A 373 14.46 -78.07 -49.31
N ALA A 374 15.74 -78.46 -49.27
CA ALA A 374 16.65 -78.50 -50.42
C ALA A 374 17.01 -79.92 -50.90
N THR A 375 16.23 -80.93 -50.52
CA THR A 375 16.37 -82.33 -51.00
C THR A 375 15.19 -82.78 -51.82
#